data_AF-A0A7C2NUS3-F1
#
_entry.id   AF-A0A7C2NUS3-F1
#
_cell.length_a   1.000
_cell.length_b   1.000
_cell.length_c   1.000
_cell.angle_alpha   90.00
_cell.angle_beta   90.00
_cell.angle_gamma   90.00
#
_symmetry.space_group_name_H-M   'P 1'
#
loop_
_entity.id
_entity.type
_entity.pdbx_description
1 polymer ?
#
loop_
_entity_poly.entity_id
_entity_poly.type
_entity_poly.pdbx_seq_one_letter_code
_entity_poly.pdbx_strand_id
1 'polypeptide(L)'
;MPATRTIGQNFGGKPGKFAAFPPFPRYDRHPRPPIFFSPKRDMARNESDREDLLAEAVALTRRLGGMGVGQPPLITAGFRTNGWLSVYFGPDPMYQVDAEGRLRRAFVDGLLYRSQGETLAQLTRTRSPRETVLQRRDLTPAELTRFRHDMTTRLAELAEALDAGRFQVRRVHPQGDATLTADIALRLRAALSADPWLSRRVNVRR
;
A
#
# COMPACT_ATOMS: atom_id res chain seq x y z
N MET A 1 -52.71 -23.64 21.33
CA MET A 1 -52.77 -24.95 20.67
C MET A 1 -51.52 -25.13 19.83
N PRO A 2 -50.62 -26.09 20.14
CA PRO A 2 -49.44 -26.35 19.32
C PRO A 2 -49.67 -27.59 18.42
N ALA A 3 -49.43 -27.44 17.12
CA ALA A 3 -49.40 -28.56 16.19
C ALA A 3 -47.95 -28.82 15.77
N THR A 4 -47.53 -30.06 16.00
CA THR A 4 -46.21 -30.66 15.74
C THR A 4 -46.20 -31.41 14.40
N ARG A 5 -44.99 -31.68 13.89
CA ARG A 5 -44.58 -32.61 12.80
C ARG A 5 -44.69 -32.00 11.38
N THR A 6 -43.76 -32.23 10.45
CA THR A 6 -43.12 -33.51 10.07
C THR A 6 -41.78 -33.29 9.36
N ILE A 7 -40.81 -34.16 9.66
CA ILE A 7 -39.52 -34.36 8.98
C ILE A 7 -39.76 -35.26 7.75
N GLY A 8 -39.23 -34.88 6.59
CA GLY A 8 -39.20 -35.70 5.37
C GLY A 8 -37.80 -35.77 4.80
N GLN A 9 -37.15 -36.92 4.98
CA GLN A 9 -35.91 -37.34 4.34
C GLN A 9 -36.14 -37.62 2.84
N ASN A 10 -35.12 -37.39 2.01
CA ASN A 10 -34.92 -38.20 0.80
C ASN A 10 -33.44 -38.25 0.42
N PHE A 11 -32.83 -39.42 0.69
CA PHE A 11 -31.55 -39.86 0.14
C PHE A 11 -31.83 -40.66 -1.13
N GLY A 12 -31.30 -40.21 -2.26
CA GLY A 12 -31.38 -40.92 -3.54
C GLY A 12 -30.01 -40.98 -4.19
N GLY A 13 -29.22 -41.99 -3.83
CA GLY A 13 -27.99 -42.34 -4.52
C GLY A 13 -28.26 -43.13 -5.81
N LYS A 14 -27.54 -42.81 -6.88
CA LYS A 14 -27.25 -43.73 -7.99
C LYS A 14 -25.76 -43.61 -8.35
N PRO A 15 -25.00 -44.73 -8.37
CA PRO A 15 -23.61 -44.74 -8.81
C PRO A 15 -23.54 -44.92 -10.33
N GLY A 16 -22.94 -43.96 -11.03
CA GLY A 16 -22.81 -43.97 -12.49
C GLY A 16 -21.36 -43.95 -12.95
N LYS A 17 -20.86 -45.14 -13.32
CA LYS A 17 -19.89 -45.45 -14.39
C LYS A 17 -18.58 -44.61 -14.45
N PHE A 18 -17.49 -45.19 -13.97
CA PHE A 18 -16.12 -44.81 -14.37
C PHE A 18 -15.87 -45.22 -15.82
N ALA A 19 -15.69 -44.22 -16.69
CA ALA A 19 -15.23 -44.41 -18.06
C ALA A 19 -13.69 -44.41 -18.11
N ALA A 20 -13.16 -45.26 -18.97
CA ALA A 20 -11.75 -45.55 -19.16
C ALA A 20 -10.90 -44.33 -19.58
N PHE A 21 -9.72 -44.19 -18.97
CA PHE A 21 -8.67 -43.26 -19.42
C PHE A 21 -7.91 -43.87 -20.62
N PRO A 22 -7.77 -43.15 -21.76
CA PRO A 22 -6.86 -43.54 -22.81
C PRO A 22 -5.39 -43.22 -22.44
N PRO A 23 -4.41 -43.94 -23.03
CA PRO A 23 -2.99 -43.80 -22.71
C PRO A 23 -2.40 -42.47 -23.21
N PHE A 24 -1.51 -41.89 -22.41
CA PHE A 24 -0.77 -40.67 -22.72
C PHE A 24 0.09 -40.81 -23.99
N PRO A 25 0.11 -39.82 -24.89
CA PRO A 25 1.06 -39.79 -25.99
C PRO A 25 2.47 -39.43 -25.49
N ARG A 26 3.47 -40.14 -26.03
CA ARG A 26 4.90 -39.87 -25.87
C ARG A 26 5.24 -38.51 -26.49
N TYR A 27 5.84 -37.59 -25.73
CA TYR A 27 6.45 -36.39 -26.29
C TYR A 27 7.88 -36.70 -26.74
N ASP A 28 8.07 -36.69 -28.06
CA ASP A 28 9.37 -36.69 -28.71
C ASP A 28 10.12 -35.38 -28.47
N ARG A 29 11.45 -35.51 -28.36
CA ARG A 29 12.43 -34.45 -28.15
C ARG A 29 12.66 -33.70 -29.47
N HIS A 30 12.46 -32.38 -29.50
CA HIS A 30 13.15 -31.45 -30.43
C HIS A 30 12.99 -29.96 -29.97
N PRO A 31 13.79 -29.02 -30.52
CA PRO A 31 14.64 -28.12 -29.73
C PRO A 31 13.97 -26.81 -29.26
N ARG A 32 14.65 -26.21 -28.27
CA ARG A 32 14.31 -24.94 -27.60
C ARG A 32 14.12 -23.77 -28.58
N PRO A 33 13.09 -22.92 -28.42
CA PRO A 33 13.06 -21.60 -29.04
C PRO A 33 14.07 -20.65 -28.36
N PRO A 34 14.55 -19.61 -29.07
CA PRO A 34 15.52 -18.65 -28.52
C PRO A 34 14.90 -17.88 -27.36
N ILE A 35 15.66 -17.82 -26.26
CA ILE A 35 15.34 -17.05 -25.06
C ILE A 35 15.34 -15.59 -25.47
N PHE A 36 14.15 -15.01 -25.64
CA PHE A 36 13.98 -13.56 -25.63
C PHE A 36 14.58 -13.03 -24.32
N PHE A 37 15.49 -12.08 -24.48
CA PHE A 37 16.13 -11.31 -23.43
C PHE A 37 15.08 -10.81 -22.43
N SER A 38 14.92 -11.49 -21.30
CA SER A 38 14.33 -10.89 -20.11
C SER A 38 15.42 -10.04 -19.49
N PRO A 39 15.27 -8.70 -19.41
CA PRO A 39 16.12 -7.94 -18.52
C PRO A 39 15.83 -8.40 -17.10
N LYS A 40 16.84 -9.06 -16.55
CA LYS A 40 17.17 -9.24 -15.15
C LYS A 40 16.25 -8.45 -14.22
N ARG A 41 15.45 -9.20 -13.45
CA ARG A 41 14.80 -8.76 -12.22
C ARG A 41 15.76 -7.89 -11.40
N ASP A 42 15.46 -6.61 -11.32
CA ASP A 42 16.02 -5.64 -10.36
C ASP A 42 15.53 -6.00 -8.95
N MET A 43 16.02 -7.12 -8.41
CA MET A 43 15.66 -7.60 -7.07
C MET A 43 16.55 -7.03 -5.96
N ALA A 44 17.56 -6.22 -6.28
CA ALA A 44 18.50 -5.67 -5.30
C ALA A 44 18.34 -4.16 -5.05
N ARG A 45 17.44 -3.47 -5.79
CA ARG A 45 17.24 -2.01 -5.65
C ARG A 45 16.20 -1.63 -4.58
N ASN A 46 15.44 -2.61 -4.07
CA ASN A 46 14.27 -2.39 -3.25
C ASN A 46 14.49 -2.69 -1.75
N GLU A 47 15.54 -3.42 -1.37
CA GLU A 47 15.68 -3.93 0.01
C GLU A 47 15.98 -2.80 1.02
N SER A 48 16.91 -1.87 0.76
CA SER A 48 17.24 -0.83 1.76
C SER A 48 16.14 0.23 1.92
N ASP A 49 15.49 0.60 0.82
CA ASP A 49 14.40 1.57 0.88
C ASP A 49 13.16 0.90 1.51
N ARG A 50 12.96 -0.41 1.30
CA ARG A 50 11.98 -1.22 2.02
C ARG A 50 12.34 -1.39 3.50
N GLU A 51 13.61 -1.59 3.85
CA GLU A 51 14.08 -1.62 5.24
C GLU A 51 13.86 -0.27 5.93
N ASP A 52 14.12 0.85 5.25
CA ASP A 52 13.79 2.20 5.74
C ASP A 52 12.27 2.38 5.94
N LEU A 53 11.44 1.89 5.01
CA LEU A 53 9.98 1.90 5.13
C LEU A 53 9.50 1.03 6.30
N LEU A 54 10.08 -0.16 6.47
CA LEU A 54 9.75 -1.08 7.56
C LEU A 54 10.18 -0.50 8.91
N ALA A 55 11.36 0.12 9.00
CA ALA A 55 11.82 0.84 10.18
C ALA A 55 10.90 2.03 10.51
N GLU A 56 10.38 2.74 9.51
CA GLU A 56 9.41 3.81 9.70
C GLU A 56 8.04 3.29 10.20
N ALA A 57 7.57 2.14 9.71
CA ALA A 57 6.35 1.51 10.21
C ALA A 57 6.48 1.06 11.67
N VAL A 58 7.67 0.65 12.10
CA VAL A 58 7.98 0.33 13.50
C VAL A 58 7.93 1.58 14.40
N ALA A 59 8.36 2.73 13.88
CA ALA A 59 8.38 4.01 14.61
C ALA A 59 6.99 4.65 14.86
N LEU A 60 5.91 4.03 14.38
CA LEU A 60 4.54 4.48 14.64
C LEU A 60 4.10 4.09 16.06
N THR A 61 3.82 5.09 16.90
CA THR A 61 3.41 4.89 18.29
C THR A 61 1.94 4.55 18.42
N ARG A 62 1.09 5.22 17.64
CA ARG A 62 -0.35 4.97 17.54
C ARG A 62 -0.68 4.55 16.11
N ARG A 63 -1.03 3.29 15.87
CA ARG A 63 -1.27 2.76 14.53
C ARG A 63 -2.41 1.77 14.48
N LEU A 64 -3.09 1.75 13.35
CA LEU A 64 -4.04 0.72 12.98
C LEU A 64 -3.58 0.02 11.70
N GLY A 65 -3.97 -1.24 11.58
CA GLY A 65 -3.79 -2.05 10.38
C GLY A 65 -5.11 -2.71 10.04
N GLY A 66 -5.52 -2.65 8.79
CA GLY A 66 -6.82 -3.16 8.36
C GLY A 66 -6.98 -3.15 6.85
N MET A 67 -8.18 -3.43 6.38
CA MET A 67 -8.50 -3.47 4.95
C MET A 67 -9.87 -2.86 4.72
N GLY A 68 -10.10 -2.31 3.53
CA GLY A 68 -11.46 -2.05 3.07
C GLY A 68 -12.24 -3.36 2.95
N VAL A 69 -13.57 -3.30 3.02
CA VAL A 69 -14.42 -4.49 2.85
C VAL A 69 -14.05 -5.24 1.57
N GLY A 70 -13.60 -6.48 1.72
CA GLY A 70 -13.44 -7.44 0.61
C GLY A 70 -12.19 -7.31 -0.24
N GLN A 71 -11.22 -6.43 0.07
CA GLN A 71 -10.04 -6.25 -0.80
C GLN A 71 -8.70 -6.12 -0.04
N PRO A 72 -7.66 -6.91 -0.43
CA PRO A 72 -6.26 -6.53 -0.19
C PRO A 72 -5.89 -5.33 -1.09
N PRO A 73 -4.85 -4.54 -0.75
CA PRO A 73 -3.81 -4.81 0.25
C PRO A 73 -4.13 -4.35 1.68
N LEU A 74 -3.35 -4.87 2.65
CA LEU A 74 -3.38 -4.44 4.04
C LEU A 74 -2.92 -2.96 4.14
N ILE A 75 -3.84 -2.10 4.57
CA ILE A 75 -3.55 -0.70 4.83
C ILE A 75 -3.07 -0.56 6.27
N THR A 76 -1.92 0.06 6.46
CA THR A 76 -1.40 0.42 7.80
C THR A 76 -1.31 1.94 7.88
N ALA A 77 -1.96 2.54 8.87
CA ALA A 77 -1.93 3.98 9.09
C ALA A 77 -1.61 4.27 10.55
N GLY A 78 -0.78 5.28 10.80
CA GLY A 78 -0.47 5.65 12.18
C GLY A 78 0.37 6.89 12.34
N PHE A 79 0.40 7.38 13.58
CA PHE A 79 1.11 8.56 14.00
C PHE A 79 2.48 8.22 14.57
N ARG A 80 3.43 9.10 14.31
CA ARG A 80 4.73 9.16 14.98
C ARG A 80 4.64 10.05 16.22
N THR A 81 5.64 9.99 17.09
CA THR A 81 5.73 10.86 18.29
C THR A 81 5.70 12.36 17.99
N ASN A 82 6.12 12.76 16.79
CA ASN A 82 6.10 14.15 16.33
C ASN A 82 4.79 14.57 15.65
N GLY A 83 3.75 13.75 15.71
CA GLY A 83 2.42 14.05 15.17
C GLY A 83 2.26 13.84 13.67
N TRP A 84 3.29 13.36 12.96
CA TRP A 84 3.18 13.03 11.54
C TRP A 84 2.41 11.74 11.35
N LEU A 85 1.53 11.71 10.35
CA LEU A 85 0.80 10.52 9.93
C LEU A 85 1.54 9.87 8.77
N SER A 86 1.73 8.55 8.86
CA SER A 86 2.17 7.74 7.72
C SER A 86 1.09 6.72 7.37
N VAL A 87 0.80 6.58 6.07
CA VAL A 87 -0.22 5.69 5.52
C VAL A 87 0.44 4.81 4.48
N TYR A 88 0.38 3.50 4.68
CA TYR A 88 0.93 2.47 3.82
C TYR A 88 -0.21 1.68 3.19
N PHE A 89 -0.31 1.69 1.87
CA PHE A 89 -1.26 0.92 1.08
C PHE A 89 -0.61 -0.41 0.66
N GLY A 90 -0.32 -1.28 1.63
CA GLY A 90 0.54 -2.44 1.41
C GLY A 90 2.03 -2.06 1.36
N PRO A 91 2.84 -2.67 0.48
CA PRO A 91 4.25 -2.32 0.34
C PRO A 91 4.49 -1.01 -0.41
N ASP A 92 3.55 -0.60 -1.27
CA ASP A 92 3.59 0.56 -2.16
C ASP A 92 2.14 0.84 -2.62
N PRO A 93 1.59 2.07 -2.51
CA PRO A 93 2.26 3.31 -2.10
C PRO A 93 2.26 3.61 -0.59
N MET A 94 3.17 4.50 -0.17
CA MET A 94 3.21 5.11 1.15
C MET A 94 3.17 6.64 1.06
N TYR A 95 2.40 7.27 1.93
CA TYR A 95 2.36 8.72 2.08
C TYR A 95 2.60 9.13 3.53
N GLN A 96 3.45 10.13 3.74
CA GLN A 96 3.71 10.72 5.04
C GLN A 96 3.35 12.20 5.03
N VAL A 97 2.39 12.58 5.86
CA VAL A 97 1.93 13.96 6.03
C VAL A 97 2.37 14.49 7.40
N ASP A 98 2.69 15.78 7.45
CA ASP A 98 3.05 16.44 8.70
C ASP A 98 1.82 16.71 9.60
N ALA A 99 2.06 17.36 10.75
CA ALA A 99 1.03 17.68 11.72
C ALA A 99 0.05 18.76 11.23
N GLU A 100 0.30 19.37 10.07
CA GLU A 100 -0.61 20.30 9.39
C GLU A 100 -1.32 19.65 8.19
N GLY A 101 -1.09 18.35 7.95
CA GLY A 101 -1.67 17.62 6.82
C GLY A 101 -0.89 17.77 5.51
N ARG A 102 0.26 18.45 5.50
CA ARG A 102 1.01 18.67 4.27
C ARG A 102 1.90 17.49 3.96
N LEU A 103 1.98 17.10 2.70
CA LEU A 103 2.80 15.99 2.25
C LEU A 103 4.29 16.31 2.45
N ARG A 104 4.97 15.43 3.18
CA ARG A 104 6.40 15.53 3.47
C ARG A 104 7.22 14.56 2.62
N ARG A 105 6.76 13.31 2.56
CA ARG A 105 7.44 12.20 1.85
C ARG A 105 6.40 11.25 1.28
N ALA A 106 6.77 10.60 0.19
CA ALA A 106 5.99 9.50 -0.36
C ALA A 106 6.91 8.44 -0.96
N PHE A 107 6.42 7.22 -1.04
CA PHE A 107 7.03 6.14 -1.80
C PHE A 107 5.96 5.61 -2.75
N VAL A 108 6.18 5.75 -4.05
CA VAL A 108 5.20 5.40 -5.08
C VAL A 108 5.94 4.78 -6.26
N ASP A 109 5.47 3.64 -6.74
CA ASP A 109 6.05 2.91 -7.89
C ASP A 109 7.56 2.63 -7.73
N GLY A 110 7.98 2.27 -6.51
CA GLY A 110 9.38 2.01 -6.19
C GLY A 110 10.27 3.26 -6.08
N LEU A 111 9.69 4.46 -6.14
CA LEU A 111 10.41 5.73 -6.13
C LEU A 111 10.14 6.51 -4.85
N LEU A 112 11.19 7.07 -4.25
CA LEU A 112 11.10 7.91 -3.06
C LEU A 112 10.94 9.39 -3.46
N TYR A 113 9.88 10.02 -2.97
CA TYR A 113 9.59 11.44 -3.15
C TYR A 113 9.72 12.20 -1.84
N ARG A 114 10.24 13.43 -1.90
CA ARG A 114 10.34 14.36 -0.75
C ARG A 114 9.90 15.76 -1.13
N SER A 115 9.21 16.45 -0.24
CA SER A 115 8.85 17.86 -0.45
C SER A 115 10.08 18.78 -0.47
N GLN A 116 10.06 19.73 -1.41
CA GLN A 116 11.12 20.71 -1.65
C GLN A 116 10.52 22.11 -1.78
N GLY A 117 9.62 22.47 -0.87
CA GLY A 117 8.88 23.73 -0.94
C GLY A 117 7.71 23.59 -1.91
N GLU A 118 7.90 24.02 -3.15
CA GLU A 118 6.82 24.11 -4.15
C GLU A 118 6.69 22.87 -5.06
N THR A 119 7.65 21.95 -4.99
CA THR A 119 7.64 20.71 -5.78
C THR A 119 8.04 19.49 -4.94
N LEU A 120 7.92 18.31 -5.54
CA LEU A 120 8.45 17.05 -5.03
C LEU A 120 9.74 16.69 -5.76
N ALA A 121 10.77 16.39 -5.00
CA ALA A 121 11.97 15.75 -5.51
C ALA A 121 11.82 14.24 -5.50
N GLN A 122 11.89 13.63 -6.67
CA GLN A 122 12.15 12.21 -6.85
C GLN A 122 13.63 11.94 -6.54
N LEU A 123 13.89 10.97 -5.68
CA LEU A 123 15.23 10.53 -5.29
C LEU A 123 15.48 9.13 -5.85
N THR A 124 16.50 9.01 -6.69
CA THR A 124 16.95 7.73 -7.27
C THR A 124 18.38 7.47 -6.83
N ARG A 125 18.64 6.32 -6.20
CA ARG A 125 20.01 5.89 -5.89
C ARG A 125 20.55 5.06 -7.05
N THR A 126 21.58 5.58 -7.72
CA THR A 126 22.30 4.86 -8.77
C THR A 126 23.61 4.35 -8.18
N ARG A 127 23.69 3.03 -7.96
CA ARG A 127 24.93 2.37 -7.50
C ARG A 127 25.78 2.00 -8.71
N SER A 128 27.00 2.49 -8.76
CA SER A 128 28.07 1.98 -9.62
C SER A 128 29.04 1.13 -8.77
N PRO A 129 29.90 0.31 -9.39
CA PRO A 129 30.94 -0.44 -8.67
C PRO A 129 31.93 0.42 -7.87
N ARG A 130 31.94 1.74 -8.10
CA ARG A 130 32.90 2.69 -7.50
C ARG A 130 32.25 3.69 -6.56
N GLU A 131 30.96 3.97 -6.71
CA GLU A 131 30.25 4.98 -5.94
C GLU A 131 28.74 4.76 -5.94
N THR A 132 28.08 5.25 -4.89
CA THR A 132 26.62 5.38 -4.87
C THR A 132 26.26 6.84 -5.07
N VAL A 133 25.63 7.19 -6.19
CA VAL A 133 25.18 8.55 -6.48
C VAL A 133 23.70 8.66 -6.17
N LEU A 134 23.34 9.64 -5.34
CA LEU A 134 21.94 10.01 -5.13
C LEU A 134 21.55 11.05 -6.17
N GLN A 135 20.82 10.60 -7.20
CA GLN A 135 20.25 11.48 -8.20
C GLN A 135 18.93 12.06 -7.70
N ARG A 136 18.78 13.37 -7.85
CA ARG A 136 17.56 14.10 -7.53
C ARG A 136 16.98 14.67 -8.82
N ARG A 137 15.68 14.46 -9.03
CA ARG A 137 14.89 15.08 -10.10
C ARG A 137 13.65 15.71 -9.51
N ASP A 138 13.46 17.00 -9.71
CA ASP A 138 12.25 17.68 -9.29
C ASP A 138 11.13 17.40 -10.31
N LEU A 139 9.92 17.13 -9.80
CA LEU A 139 8.76 16.87 -10.66
C LEU A 139 8.38 18.14 -11.43
N THR A 140 8.01 17.96 -12.70
CA THR A 140 7.39 19.01 -13.51
C THR A 140 5.99 19.35 -12.96
N PRO A 141 5.42 20.53 -13.28
CA PRO A 141 4.08 20.89 -12.83
C PRO A 141 2.99 19.87 -13.23
N ALA A 142 3.10 19.27 -14.42
CA ALA A 142 2.18 18.24 -14.90
C ALA A 142 2.30 16.94 -14.10
N GLU A 143 3.53 16.47 -13.85
CA GLU A 143 3.77 15.29 -13.01
C GLU A 143 3.32 15.53 -11.57
N LEU A 144 3.55 16.73 -11.02
CA LEU A 144 3.14 17.10 -9.69
C LEU A 144 1.61 17.14 -9.55
N THR A 145 0.91 17.65 -10.57
CA THR A 145 -0.55 17.66 -10.63
C THR A 145 -1.11 16.24 -10.67
N ARG A 146 -0.53 15.37 -11.51
CA ARG A 146 -0.92 13.95 -11.58
C ARG A 146 -0.65 13.24 -10.25
N PHE A 147 0.52 13.43 -9.67
CA PHE A 147 0.88 12.87 -8.37
C PHE A 147 -0.13 13.27 -7.28
N ARG A 148 -0.46 14.57 -7.22
CA ARG A 148 -1.43 15.08 -6.26
C ARG A 148 -2.79 14.43 -6.47
N HIS A 149 -3.27 14.36 -7.72
CA HIS A 149 -4.54 13.73 -8.04
C HIS A 149 -4.58 12.28 -7.55
N ASP A 150 -3.61 11.46 -7.96
CA ASP A 150 -3.53 10.04 -7.60
C ASP A 150 -3.47 9.84 -6.07
N MET A 151 -2.67 10.65 -5.37
CA MET A 151 -2.61 10.65 -3.91
C MET A 151 -3.96 11.01 -3.30
N THR A 152 -4.55 12.13 -3.69
CA THR A 152 -5.81 12.62 -3.10
C THR A 152 -6.97 11.65 -3.31
N THR A 153 -7.06 11.00 -4.48
CA THR A 153 -8.05 9.96 -4.75
C THR A 153 -7.93 8.83 -3.73
N ARG A 154 -6.72 8.29 -3.52
CA ARG A 154 -6.48 7.19 -2.56
C ARG A 154 -6.75 7.59 -1.11
N LEU A 155 -6.32 8.78 -0.71
CA LEU A 155 -6.55 9.27 0.66
C LEU A 155 -8.04 9.54 0.91
N ALA A 156 -8.77 10.04 -0.09
CA ALA A 156 -10.22 10.25 -0.02
C ALA A 156 -10.97 8.92 0.10
N GLU A 157 -10.62 7.91 -0.70
CA GLU A 157 -11.19 6.57 -0.59
C GLU A 157 -10.99 5.96 0.81
N LEU A 158 -9.80 6.12 1.38
CA LEU A 158 -9.51 5.64 2.73
C LEU A 158 -10.30 6.42 3.79
N ALA A 159 -10.36 7.76 3.70
CA ALA A 159 -11.12 8.58 4.63
C ALA A 159 -12.62 8.20 4.62
N GLU A 160 -13.21 8.12 3.43
CA GLU A 160 -14.58 7.63 3.21
C GLU A 160 -14.81 6.24 3.78
N ALA A 161 -13.85 5.31 3.60
CA ALA A 161 -13.97 3.97 4.15
C ALA A 161 -13.93 3.95 5.69
N LEU A 162 -13.11 4.80 6.31
CA LEU A 162 -13.04 4.94 7.77
C LEU A 162 -14.33 5.56 8.32
N ASP A 163 -14.82 6.63 7.69
CA ASP A 163 -16.03 7.35 8.13
C ASP A 163 -17.30 6.52 7.95
N ALA A 164 -17.40 5.78 6.86
CA ALA A 164 -18.54 4.88 6.60
C ALA A 164 -18.47 3.56 7.40
N GLY A 165 -17.45 3.35 8.25
CA GLY A 165 -17.26 2.09 8.98
C GLY A 165 -16.99 0.89 8.07
N ARG A 166 -16.60 1.12 6.81
CA ARG A 166 -16.26 0.09 5.81
C ARG A 166 -14.81 -0.38 5.93
N PHE A 167 -14.02 0.25 6.79
CA PHE A 167 -12.66 -0.16 7.08
C PHE A 167 -12.65 -1.21 8.21
N GLN A 168 -12.29 -2.44 7.86
CA GLN A 168 -12.14 -3.54 8.82
C GLN A 168 -10.80 -3.43 9.53
N VAL A 169 -10.81 -2.82 10.70
CA VAL A 169 -9.63 -2.74 11.58
C VAL A 169 -9.28 -4.14 12.08
N ARG A 170 -8.09 -4.63 11.73
CA ARG A 170 -7.58 -5.94 12.16
C ARG A 170 -6.62 -5.85 13.33
N ARG A 171 -5.89 -4.74 13.45
CA ARG A 171 -4.91 -4.49 14.51
C ARG A 171 -4.96 -3.03 14.90
N VAL A 172 -4.83 -2.76 16.19
CA VAL A 172 -4.68 -1.42 16.76
C VAL A 172 -3.56 -1.48 17.79
N HIS A 173 -2.73 -0.45 17.81
CA HIS A 173 -1.71 -0.23 18.82
C HIS A 173 -1.70 1.25 19.22
N PRO A 174 -1.72 1.60 20.52
CA PRO A 174 -1.94 0.69 21.65
C PRO A 174 -3.35 0.07 21.59
N GLN A 175 -3.53 -1.12 22.18
CA GLN A 175 -4.86 -1.75 22.21
C GLN A 175 -5.86 -0.87 22.97
N GLY A 176 -7.11 -0.82 22.52
CA GLY A 176 -8.18 -0.05 23.17
C GLY A 176 -8.20 1.45 22.84
N ASP A 177 -7.34 1.94 21.95
CA ASP A 177 -7.39 3.33 21.47
C ASP A 177 -8.60 3.55 20.55
N ALA A 178 -9.72 3.95 21.14
CA ALA A 178 -10.99 4.16 20.45
C ALA A 178 -10.99 5.42 19.55
N THR A 179 -10.08 6.38 19.78
CA THR A 179 -10.06 7.64 19.01
C THR A 179 -9.18 7.56 17.78
N LEU A 180 -8.26 6.59 17.70
CA LEU A 180 -7.28 6.49 16.62
C LEU A 180 -7.89 6.49 15.21
N THR A 181 -8.99 5.77 15.00
CA THR A 181 -9.69 5.74 13.70
C THR A 181 -10.17 7.14 13.30
N ALA A 182 -10.78 7.86 14.22
CA ALA A 182 -11.27 9.22 14.00
C ALA A 182 -10.11 10.22 13.81
N ASP A 183 -9.03 10.09 14.60
CA ASP A 183 -7.83 10.92 14.48
C ASP A 183 -7.17 10.77 13.09
N ILE A 184 -7.10 9.53 12.58
CA ILE A 184 -6.56 9.25 11.24
C ILE A 184 -7.48 9.85 10.18
N ALA A 185 -8.79 9.63 10.25
CA ALA A 185 -9.75 10.21 9.30
C ALA A 185 -9.66 11.74 9.26
N LEU A 186 -9.57 12.37 10.44
CA LEU A 186 -9.37 13.82 10.56
C LEU A 186 -8.09 14.28 9.88
N ARG A 187 -6.96 13.58 10.11
CA ARG A 187 -5.68 13.93 9.49
C ARG A 187 -5.67 13.71 7.97
N LEU A 188 -6.35 12.69 7.47
CA LEU A 188 -6.54 12.47 6.05
C LEU A 188 -7.33 13.62 5.41
N ARG A 189 -8.43 14.05 6.05
CA ARG A 189 -9.21 15.21 5.59
C ARG A 189 -8.38 16.49 5.57
N ALA A 190 -7.57 16.73 6.61
CA ALA A 190 -6.63 17.85 6.63
C ALA A 190 -5.64 17.81 5.46
N ALA A 191 -5.17 16.61 5.08
CA ALA A 191 -4.29 16.45 3.92
C ALA A 191 -4.98 16.70 2.58
N LEU A 192 -6.26 16.31 2.45
CA LEU A 192 -7.07 16.56 1.25
C LEU A 192 -7.34 18.05 1.05
N SER A 193 -7.51 18.81 2.14
CA SER A 193 -7.79 20.25 2.12
C SER A 193 -6.56 21.15 2.26
N ALA A 194 -5.35 20.58 2.39
CA ALA A 194 -4.16 21.36 2.68
C ALA A 194 -3.81 22.31 1.53
N ASP A 195 -3.57 23.58 1.85
CA ASP A 195 -3.03 24.58 0.94
C ASP A 195 -2.04 25.50 1.68
N PRO A 196 -0.74 25.52 1.34
CA PRO A 196 -0.10 24.63 0.36
C PRO A 196 -0.10 23.17 0.84
N TRP A 197 -0.31 22.23 -0.09
CA TRP A 197 -0.38 20.80 0.21
C TRP A 197 0.97 20.11 0.42
N LEU A 198 2.08 20.80 0.11
CA LEU A 198 3.45 20.30 0.32
C LEU A 198 4.04 20.91 1.61
N SER A 199 4.69 20.06 2.40
CA SER A 199 5.40 20.51 3.60
C SER A 199 6.63 21.32 3.20
N ARG A 200 7.04 22.26 4.07
CA ARG A 200 8.26 23.03 3.88
C ARG A 200 9.46 22.09 3.66
N ARG A 201 10.46 22.59 2.92
CA ARG A 201 11.65 21.81 2.53
C ARG A 201 12.17 20.96 3.70
N VAL A 202 12.20 19.66 3.49
CA VAL A 202 12.79 18.73 4.47
C VAL A 202 14.30 18.88 4.39
N ASN A 203 14.87 19.71 5.25
CA ASN A 203 16.32 19.81 5.39
C ASN A 203 16.85 18.48 5.94
N VAL A 204 17.73 17.83 5.19
CA VAL A 204 18.55 16.73 5.71
C VAL A 204 19.47 17.38 6.74
N ARG A 205 19.33 17.02 8.02
CA ARG A 205 20.28 17.45 9.04
C ARG A 205 21.68 16.99 8.61
N ARG A 206 22.63 17.94 8.57
CA ARG A 206 24.06 17.68 8.43
C ARG A 206 24.55 16.78 9.56
#